data_AF-A0A800ADE8-F1
#
_entry.id   AF-A0A800ADE8-F1
#
_cell.length_a   1.000
_cell.length_b   1.000
_cell.length_c   1.000
_cell.angle_alpha   90.00
_cell.angle_beta   90.00
_cell.angle_gamma   90.00
#
_symmetry.space_group_name_H-M   'P 1'
#
loop_
_entity.id
_entity.type
_entity.pdbx_description
1 polymer ?
#
loop_
_entity_poly.entity_id
_entity_poly.type
_entity_poly.pdbx_seq_one_letter_code
_entity_poly.pdbx_strand_id
1 'polypeptide(L)'
;NIQFDLTPREIEHLERFLEMPSSALLRLGESQQRNALIISEIARLNDEGYTVIIFACSVEHARMLADLCRIRGIMARSIDGETAEQDRRLWLKQYKRGDFRTLINFGVLTTGFDAPNTNAILITRPTASLVLYSQMIGRGIRGERMGGNEECLLVDIEDNLRDFPSESQAFNHFKWS
;
A
#
# COMPACT_ATOMS: atom_id res chain seq x y z
N ASN A 1 1.70 -13.12 14.26
CA ASN A 1 0.59 -12.23 14.63
C ASN A 1 1.05 -11.18 15.61
N ILE A 2 1.25 -9.95 15.12
CA ILE A 2 1.52 -8.77 15.94
C ILE A 2 0.16 -8.29 16.46
N GLN A 3 -0.03 -8.26 17.78
CA GLN A 3 -1.28 -7.79 18.37
C GLN A 3 -1.24 -6.27 18.44
N PHE A 4 -2.23 -5.61 17.84
CA PHE A 4 -2.34 -4.15 17.84
C PHE A 4 -3.72 -3.74 18.35
N ASP A 5 -3.75 -3.12 19.52
CA ASP A 5 -5.00 -2.67 20.13
C ASP A 5 -5.28 -1.20 19.75
N LEU A 6 -6.52 -0.94 19.33
CA LEU A 6 -7.04 0.40 19.11
C LEU A 6 -7.49 1.01 20.44
N THR A 7 -7.26 2.31 20.61
CA THR A 7 -7.83 3.04 21.74
C THR A 7 -9.34 3.22 21.57
N PRO A 8 -10.13 3.41 22.65
CA PRO A 8 -11.58 3.61 22.52
C PRO A 8 -11.97 4.76 21.57
N ARG A 9 -11.16 5.83 21.52
CA ARG A 9 -11.38 6.96 20.60
C ARG A 9 -11.12 6.58 19.14
N GLU A 10 -10.15 5.72 18.89
CA GLU A 10 -9.85 5.24 17.54
C GLU A 10 -10.91 4.27 17.04
N ILE A 11 -11.48 3.45 17.93
CA ILE A 11 -12.63 2.59 17.64
C ILE A 11 -13.83 3.45 17.27
N GLU A 12 -14.18 4.45 18.09
CA GLU A 12 -15.29 5.36 17.81
C GLU A 12 -15.12 6.08 16.45
N HIS A 13 -13.90 6.51 16.12
CA HIS A 13 -13.59 7.10 14.82
C HIS A 13 -13.81 6.11 13.68
N LEU A 14 -13.28 4.89 13.83
CA LEU A 14 -13.40 3.84 12.83
C LEU A 14 -14.87 3.49 12.55
N GLU A 15 -15.68 3.32 13.60
CA GLU A 15 -17.11 3.03 13.46
C GLU A 15 -17.88 4.17 12.79
N ARG A 16 -17.53 5.43 13.12
CA ARG A 16 -18.22 6.60 12.61
C ARG A 16 -17.90 6.92 11.15
N PHE A 17 -16.65 6.73 10.74
CA PHE A 17 -16.15 7.16 9.43
C PHE A 17 -15.80 6.01 8.49
N LEU A 18 -15.79 4.76 8.97
CA LEU A 18 -15.29 3.59 8.24
C LEU A 18 -13.88 3.82 7.68
N GLU A 19 -13.07 4.57 8.42
CA GLU A 19 -11.71 4.92 8.07
C GLU A 19 -10.79 4.71 9.28
N MET A 20 -9.58 4.21 9.03
CA MET A 20 -8.57 4.09 10.07
C MET A 20 -8.08 5.48 10.51
N PRO A 21 -8.17 5.81 11.80
CA PRO A 21 -7.70 7.10 12.30
C PRO A 21 -6.19 7.26 12.09
N SER A 22 -5.75 8.47 11.75
CA SER A 22 -4.34 8.78 11.50
C SER A 22 -3.42 8.39 12.66
N SER A 23 -3.89 8.52 13.91
CA SER A 23 -3.11 8.11 15.09
C SER A 23 -2.79 6.61 15.10
N ALA A 24 -3.74 5.77 14.71
CA ALA A 24 -3.54 4.32 14.63
C ALA A 24 -2.59 3.98 13.48
N LEU A 25 -2.76 4.63 12.33
CA LEU A 25 -1.90 4.45 11.16
C LEU A 25 -0.44 4.84 11.44
N LEU A 26 -0.20 5.92 12.18
CA LEU A 26 1.15 6.33 12.59
C LEU A 26 1.78 5.28 13.51
N ARG A 27 1.07 4.84 14.56
CA ARG A 27 1.55 3.78 15.47
C ARG A 27 1.85 2.46 14.74
N LEU A 28 1.01 2.08 13.78
CA LEU A 28 1.25 0.90 12.93
C LEU A 28 2.49 1.08 12.06
N GLY A 29 2.66 2.26 11.46
CA GLY A 29 3.83 2.60 10.66
C GLY A 29 5.13 2.59 11.45
N GLU A 30 5.11 2.83 12.75
CA GLU A 30 6.27 2.80 13.63
C GLU A 30 6.63 1.39 14.17
N SER A 31 5.74 0.40 13.98
CA SER A 31 5.96 -0.94 14.51
C SER A 31 7.15 -1.63 13.82
N GLN A 32 8.26 -1.78 14.55
CA GLN A 32 9.48 -2.43 14.04
C GLN A 32 9.23 -3.87 13.60
N GLN A 33 8.45 -4.63 14.36
CA GLN A 33 8.10 -6.01 14.03
C GLN A 33 7.32 -6.07 12.71
N ARG A 34 6.38 -5.15 12.52
CA ARG A 34 5.56 -5.07 11.31
C ARG A 34 6.39 -4.67 10.10
N ASN A 35 7.25 -3.66 10.27
CA ASN A 35 8.14 -3.19 9.22
C ASN A 35 9.18 -4.24 8.84
N ALA A 36 9.63 -5.08 9.77
CA ALA A 36 10.49 -6.21 9.45
C ALA A 36 9.79 -7.21 8.52
N LEU A 37 8.53 -7.57 8.81
CA LEU A 37 7.71 -8.44 7.96
C LEU A 37 7.46 -7.83 6.58
N ILE A 38 7.08 -6.54 6.54
CA ILE A 38 6.85 -5.81 5.29
C ILE A 38 8.11 -5.84 4.43
N ILE A 39 9.27 -5.54 5.00
CA ILE A 39 10.51 -5.51 4.25
C ILE A 39 10.93 -6.91 3.76
N SER A 40 10.70 -7.95 4.57
CA SER A 40 10.90 -9.34 4.14
C SER A 40 10.03 -9.70 2.94
N GLU A 41 8.76 -9.26 2.95
CA GLU A 41 7.85 -9.51 1.83
C GLU A 41 8.23 -8.70 0.57
N ILE A 42 8.66 -7.45 0.73
CA ILE A 42 9.19 -6.65 -0.37
C ILE A 42 10.41 -7.32 -1.00
N ALA A 43 11.32 -7.86 -0.18
CA ALA A 43 12.50 -8.56 -0.65
C ALA A 43 12.12 -9.81 -1.45
N ARG A 44 11.22 -10.64 -0.90
CA ARG A 44 10.70 -11.85 -1.58
C ARG A 44 10.12 -11.51 -2.95
N LEU A 45 9.26 -10.50 -3.02
CA LEU A 45 8.66 -10.04 -4.27
C LEU A 45 9.73 -9.55 -5.27
N ASN A 46 10.76 -8.84 -4.81
CA ASN A 46 11.83 -8.37 -5.70
C ASN A 46 12.70 -9.51 -6.24
N ASP A 47 12.98 -10.51 -5.40
CA ASP A 47 13.75 -11.72 -5.75
C ASP A 47 13.00 -12.58 -6.77
N GLU A 48 11.68 -12.65 -6.66
CA GLU A 48 10.79 -13.31 -7.63
C GLU A 48 10.56 -12.47 -8.91
N GLY A 49 11.09 -11.23 -8.94
CA GLY A 49 11.06 -10.38 -10.12
C GLY A 49 9.82 -9.50 -10.27
N TYR A 50 8.98 -9.40 -9.24
CA TYR A 50 7.80 -8.53 -9.25
C TYR A 50 8.18 -7.06 -9.29
N THR A 51 7.36 -6.29 -10.00
CA THR A 51 7.30 -4.83 -10.01
C THR A 51 6.12 -4.42 -9.14
N VAL A 52 6.44 -3.88 -7.97
CA VAL A 52 5.55 -3.72 -6.82
C VAL A 52 5.24 -2.26 -6.57
N ILE A 53 3.95 -1.96 -6.42
CA ILE A 53 3.49 -0.73 -5.80
C ILE A 53 3.04 -0.99 -4.36
N ILE A 54 3.45 -0.13 -3.43
CA ILE A 54 3.24 -0.31 -2.00
C ILE A 54 2.44 0.87 -1.45
N PHE A 55 1.39 0.59 -0.69
CA PHE A 55 0.53 1.58 -0.05
C PHE A 55 0.89 1.69 1.42
N ALA A 56 1.52 2.80 1.81
CA ALA A 56 2.00 3.04 3.16
C ALA A 56 0.95 3.68 4.08
N CYS A 57 1.21 3.64 5.39
CA CYS A 57 0.33 4.21 6.41
C CYS A 57 0.39 5.75 6.50
N SER A 58 1.55 6.33 6.20
CA SER A 58 1.83 7.78 6.26
C SER A 58 2.98 8.15 5.32
N VAL A 59 3.28 9.44 5.21
CA VAL A 59 4.46 9.96 4.49
C VAL A 59 5.75 9.41 5.10
N GLU A 60 5.86 9.47 6.43
CA GLU A 60 7.02 9.01 7.20
C GLU A 60 7.22 7.51 7.03
N HIS A 61 6.12 6.73 7.10
CA HIS A 61 6.17 5.29 6.87
C HIS A 61 6.64 4.97 5.44
N ALA A 62 6.14 5.70 4.43
CA ALA A 62 6.56 5.50 3.03
C ALA A 62 8.07 5.74 2.84
N ARG A 63 8.58 6.87 3.37
CA ARG A 63 9.99 7.24 3.30
C ARG A 63 10.88 6.24 4.04
N MET A 64 10.49 5.86 5.26
CA MET A 64 11.20 4.85 6.05
C MET A 64 11.30 3.50 5.33
N LEU A 65 10.21 2.99 4.77
CA LEU A 65 10.25 1.72 4.03
C LEU A 65 11.19 1.81 2.83
N ALA A 66 11.17 2.93 2.11
CA ALA A 66 12.07 3.14 0.97
C ALA A 66 13.54 3.14 1.41
N ASP A 67 13.84 3.75 2.56
CA ASP A 67 15.19 3.80 3.12
C ASP A 67 15.65 2.41 3.57
N LEU A 68 14.79 1.66 4.28
CA LEU A 68 15.06 0.28 4.71
C LEU A 68 15.27 -0.68 3.53
N CYS A 69 14.55 -0.47 2.42
CA CYS A 69 14.76 -1.20 1.17
C CYS A 69 16.16 -0.90 0.61
N ARG A 70 16.54 0.38 0.51
CA ARG A 70 17.86 0.77 -0.04
C ARG A 70 19.02 0.26 0.80
N ILE A 71 18.87 0.25 2.13
CA ILE A 71 19.87 -0.34 3.04
C ILE A 71 20.07 -1.84 2.76
N ARG A 72 19.01 -2.55 2.33
CA ARG A 72 19.06 -3.96 1.94
C ARG A 72 19.44 -4.19 0.47
N GLY A 73 19.84 -3.14 -0.26
CA GLY A 73 20.18 -3.24 -1.68
C GLY A 73 18.98 -3.31 -2.63
N ILE A 74 17.75 -3.13 -2.14
CA ILE A 74 16.55 -3.06 -2.97
C ILE A 74 16.39 -1.63 -3.47
N MET A 75 16.38 -1.45 -4.79
CA MET A 75 16.11 -0.15 -5.40
C MET A 75 14.63 0.22 -5.22
N ALA A 76 14.36 1.11 -4.27
CA ALA A 76 13.02 1.60 -3.96
C ALA A 76 12.97 3.14 -3.90
N ARG A 77 11.81 3.69 -4.27
CA ARG A 77 11.50 5.12 -4.15
C ARG A 77 10.16 5.31 -3.46
N SER A 78 10.04 6.37 -2.65
CA SER A 78 8.77 6.82 -2.08
C SER A 78 8.24 8.05 -2.82
N ILE A 79 6.93 8.11 -3.08
CA ILE A 79 6.25 9.30 -3.60
C ILE A 79 5.11 9.69 -2.65
N ASP A 80 5.07 10.97 -2.30
CA ASP A 80 4.07 11.59 -1.45
C ASP A 80 3.69 12.99 -1.97
N GLY A 81 2.74 13.64 -1.31
CA GLY A 81 2.18 14.93 -1.73
C GLY A 81 3.23 16.05 -1.84
N GLU A 82 4.33 15.94 -1.10
CA GLU A 82 5.43 16.91 -1.05
C GLU A 82 6.55 16.59 -2.06
N THR A 83 6.50 15.42 -2.70
CA THR A 83 7.48 15.07 -3.75
C THR A 83 7.40 16.08 -4.89
N ALA A 84 8.52 16.76 -5.16
CA ALA A 84 8.63 17.74 -6.22
C ALA A 84 8.16 17.18 -7.57
N GLU A 85 7.44 17.98 -8.35
CA GLU A 85 6.79 17.51 -9.58
C GLU A 85 7.80 16.93 -10.59
N GLN A 86 8.98 17.55 -10.69
CA GLN A 86 10.06 17.07 -11.56
C GLN A 86 10.57 15.69 -11.14
N ASP A 87 10.79 15.50 -9.84
CA ASP A 87 11.26 14.23 -9.28
C ASP A 87 10.19 13.14 -9.44
N ARG A 88 8.93 13.46 -9.13
CA ARG A 88 7.79 12.56 -9.35
C ARG A 88 7.74 12.09 -10.81
N ARG A 89 7.80 13.00 -11.77
CA ARG A 89 7.79 12.65 -13.21
C ARG A 89 8.99 11.77 -13.59
N LEU A 90 10.18 12.09 -13.08
CA LEU A 90 11.38 11.33 -13.34
C LEU A 90 11.28 9.91 -12.78
N TRP A 91 10.92 9.75 -11.52
CA TRP A 91 10.84 8.43 -10.86
C TRP A 91 9.73 7.57 -11.46
N LEU A 92 8.59 8.15 -11.83
CA LEU A 92 7.55 7.41 -12.55
C LEU A 92 8.03 6.94 -13.93
N LYS A 93 8.80 7.75 -14.65
CA LYS A 93 9.40 7.33 -15.93
C LYS A 93 10.41 6.21 -15.74
N GLN A 94 11.25 6.29 -14.71
CA GLN A 94 12.23 5.26 -14.35
C GLN A 94 11.55 3.95 -13.94
N TYR A 95 10.49 4.02 -13.13
CA TYR A 95 9.67 2.87 -12.73
C TYR A 95 9.02 2.19 -13.94
N LYS A 96 8.43 2.98 -14.86
CA LYS A 96 7.87 2.46 -16.13
C LYS A 96 8.89 1.83 -17.06
N ARG A 97 10.17 2.18 -16.93
CA ARG A 97 11.25 1.56 -17.71
C ARG A 97 11.82 0.30 -17.05
N GLY A 98 11.46 0.05 -15.79
CA GLY A 98 12.02 -1.04 -14.99
C GLY A 98 13.39 -0.72 -14.38
N ASP A 99 13.79 0.55 -14.31
CA ASP A 99 15.06 0.95 -13.68
C ASP A 99 15.08 0.62 -12.19
N PHE A 100 13.89 0.60 -11.57
CA PHE A 100 13.66 0.08 -10.24
C PHE A 100 12.26 -0.53 -10.19
N ARG A 101 12.07 -1.50 -9.28
CA ARG A 101 10.87 -2.34 -9.24
C ARG A 101 9.98 -2.09 -8.02
N THR A 102 10.40 -1.25 -7.07
CA THR A 102 9.63 -1.00 -5.84
C THR A 102 9.28 0.47 -5.71
N LEU A 103 7.99 0.78 -5.78
CA LEU A 103 7.47 2.13 -5.62
C LEU A 103 6.52 2.19 -4.43
N ILE A 104 6.89 2.95 -3.41
CA ILE A 104 6.11 3.14 -2.20
C ILE A 104 5.37 4.47 -2.30
N ASN A 105 4.09 4.49 -1.95
CA ASN A 105 3.29 5.71 -2.06
C ASN A 105 2.45 5.97 -0.81
N PHE A 106 2.14 7.25 -0.62
CA PHE A 106 1.12 7.71 0.31
C PHE A 106 0.37 8.92 -0.27
N GLY A 107 -0.97 8.83 -0.34
CA GLY A 107 -1.83 9.98 -0.63
C GLY A 107 -1.75 10.59 -2.05
N VAL A 108 -0.96 10.01 -2.96
CA VAL A 108 -0.66 10.61 -4.28
C VAL A 108 -1.22 9.86 -5.48
N LEU A 109 -2.07 8.87 -5.26
CA LEU A 109 -2.73 8.13 -6.34
C LEU A 109 -3.95 8.86 -6.89
N THR A 110 -3.90 10.19 -6.89
CA THR A 110 -4.87 11.05 -7.57
C THR A 110 -4.64 11.01 -9.08
N THR A 111 -5.65 11.48 -9.82
CA THR A 111 -5.80 11.45 -11.27
C THR A 111 -4.47 11.70 -12.01
N GLY A 112 -4.00 10.72 -12.80
CA GLY A 112 -2.79 10.83 -13.62
C GLY A 112 -1.61 9.93 -13.20
N PHE A 113 -1.67 9.27 -12.03
CA PHE A 113 -0.72 8.20 -11.70
C PHE A 113 -1.03 6.95 -12.54
N ASP A 114 -0.07 6.57 -13.38
CA ASP A 114 -0.15 5.41 -14.26
C ASP A 114 1.13 4.57 -14.10
N ALA A 115 0.98 3.27 -13.87
CA ALA A 115 2.05 2.35 -13.53
C ALA A 115 1.81 0.98 -14.20
N PRO A 116 1.74 0.93 -15.54
CA PRO A 116 1.19 -0.21 -16.29
C PRO A 116 1.98 -1.51 -16.10
N ASN A 117 3.27 -1.43 -15.78
CA ASN A 117 4.13 -2.59 -15.58
C ASN A 117 4.02 -3.19 -14.17
N THR A 118 3.15 -2.67 -13.31
CA THR A 118 2.95 -3.20 -11.96
C THR A 118 2.27 -4.56 -12.04
N ASN A 119 2.92 -5.60 -11.53
CA ASN A 119 2.36 -6.96 -11.43
C ASN A 119 2.20 -7.43 -9.97
N ALA A 120 2.49 -6.56 -8.99
CA ALA A 120 2.13 -6.79 -7.60
C ALA A 120 1.72 -5.49 -6.89
N ILE A 121 0.69 -5.59 -6.04
CA ILE A 121 0.26 -4.55 -5.12
C ILE A 121 0.48 -5.08 -3.70
N LEU A 122 1.20 -4.31 -2.88
CA LEU A 122 1.36 -4.57 -1.45
C LEU A 122 0.64 -3.49 -0.65
N ILE A 123 -0.44 -3.88 0.02
CA ILE A 123 -1.20 -2.98 0.91
C ILE A 123 -0.63 -3.14 2.31
N THR A 124 0.02 -2.09 2.82
CA THR A 124 0.51 -2.04 4.21
C THR A 124 -0.31 -1.09 5.06
N ARG A 125 -1.34 -0.46 4.49
CA ARG A 125 -2.26 0.44 5.21
C ARG A 125 -3.55 -0.31 5.46
N PRO A 126 -3.89 -0.65 6.72
CA PRO A 126 -5.23 -1.17 6.99
C PRO A 126 -6.28 -0.13 6.60
N THR A 127 -7.30 -0.57 5.88
CA THR A 127 -8.36 0.28 5.34
C THR A 127 -9.71 -0.38 5.52
N ALA A 128 -10.65 0.31 6.17
CA ALA A 128 -12.06 -0.12 6.24
C ALA A 128 -12.88 0.44 5.07
N SER A 129 -12.30 1.34 4.27
CA SER A 129 -12.94 1.93 3.10
C SER A 129 -12.77 1.02 1.88
N LEU A 130 -13.86 0.36 1.49
CA LEU A 130 -13.92 -0.45 0.27
C LEU A 130 -13.67 0.39 -1.00
N VAL A 131 -14.06 1.67 -0.98
CA VAL A 131 -13.81 2.60 -2.10
C VAL A 131 -12.32 2.82 -2.26
N LEU A 132 -11.62 3.14 -1.16
CA LEU A 132 -10.17 3.33 -1.21
C LEU A 132 -9.47 2.03 -1.63
N TYR A 133 -9.86 0.90 -1.04
CA TYR A 133 -9.31 -0.42 -1.39
C TYR A 133 -9.48 -0.75 -2.88
N SER A 134 -10.68 -0.54 -3.43
CA SER A 134 -10.96 -0.74 -4.86
C SER A 134 -10.14 0.21 -5.74
N GLN A 135 -9.90 1.44 -5.30
CA GLN A 135 -9.01 2.37 -6.00
C GLN A 135 -7.56 1.90 -5.96
N MET A 136 -7.08 1.30 -4.86
CA MET A 136 -5.74 0.71 -4.79
C MET A 136 -5.58 -0.42 -5.80
N ILE A 137 -6.53 -1.36 -5.81
CA ILE A 137 -6.53 -2.54 -6.69
C ILE A 137 -6.66 -2.14 -8.16
N GLY A 138 -7.61 -1.27 -8.49
CA GLY A 138 -7.87 -0.85 -9.87
C GLY A 138 -6.72 -0.08 -10.53
N ARG A 139 -5.66 0.25 -9.79
CA ARG A 139 -4.44 0.89 -10.32
C ARG A 139 -3.32 -0.11 -10.62
N GLY A 140 -3.32 -1.30 -10.02
CA GLY A 140 -2.41 -2.39 -10.40
C GLY A 140 -2.99 -3.34 -11.44
N ILE A 141 -4.32 -3.42 -11.54
CA ILE A 141 -5.01 -4.24 -12.55
C ILE A 141 -5.39 -3.36 -13.74
N ARG A 142 -4.59 -3.40 -14.82
CA ARG A 142 -5.08 -3.02 -16.16
C ARG A 142 -5.09 -4.27 -17.01
N GLY A 143 -6.24 -4.61 -17.60
CA GLY A 143 -6.34 -5.76 -18.49
C GLY A 143 -5.43 -5.63 -19.71
N GLU A 144 -5.03 -6.78 -20.27
CA GLU A 144 -4.05 -6.93 -21.37
C GLU A 144 -4.27 -5.96 -22.55
N ARG A 145 -5.54 -5.65 -22.86
CA ARG A 145 -5.93 -4.72 -23.94
C ARG A 145 -5.40 -3.29 -23.79
N MET A 146 -4.98 -2.92 -22.58
CA MET A 146 -4.42 -1.60 -22.25
C MET A 146 -2.92 -1.67 -21.91
N GLY A 147 -2.24 -2.78 -22.25
CA GLY A 147 -0.81 -2.98 -22.01
C GLY A 147 -0.45 -3.26 -20.54
N GLY A 148 -1.40 -3.74 -19.74
CA GLY A 148 -1.15 -4.24 -18.38
C GLY A 148 -1.06 -5.76 -18.32
N ASN A 149 -0.73 -6.29 -17.14
CA ASN A 149 -0.52 -7.72 -16.92
C ASN A 149 -1.84 -8.50 -16.87
N GLU A 150 -1.85 -9.74 -17.36
CA GLU A 150 -3.00 -10.69 -17.28
C GLU A 150 -3.37 -10.98 -15.83
N GLU A 151 -2.36 -11.05 -14.96
CA GLU A 151 -2.48 -11.31 -13.53
C GLU A 151 -1.72 -10.24 -12.73
N CYS A 152 -2.27 -9.85 -11.56
CA CYS A 152 -1.63 -8.95 -10.61
C CYS A 152 -1.73 -9.57 -9.21
N LEU A 153 -0.58 -9.78 -8.57
CA LEU A 153 -0.53 -10.33 -7.21
C LEU A 153 -0.97 -9.25 -6.22
N LEU A 154 -2.01 -9.53 -5.43
CA LEU A 154 -2.39 -8.69 -4.30
C LEU A 154 -1.87 -9.32 -3.01
N VAL A 155 -1.06 -8.57 -2.28
CA VAL A 155 -0.60 -8.92 -0.95
C VAL A 155 -1.15 -7.88 0.02
N ASP A 156 -2.00 -8.32 0.95
CA ASP A 156 -2.48 -7.47 2.05
C ASP A 156 -1.80 -7.88 3.35
N ILE A 157 -1.24 -6.91 4.06
CA ILE A 157 -0.66 -7.13 5.38
C ILE A 157 -1.78 -7.06 6.40
N GLU A 158 -2.34 -8.22 6.71
CA GLU A 158 -3.34 -8.35 7.77
C GLU A 158 -2.70 -8.06 9.14
N ASP A 159 -3.14 -6.97 9.75
CA ASP A 159 -2.90 -6.70 11.15
C ASP A 159 -3.96 -7.42 11.99
N ASN A 160 -3.56 -8.06 13.10
CA ASN A 160 -4.50 -8.64 14.07
C ASN A 160 -5.17 -7.52 14.89
N LEU A 161 -5.97 -6.70 14.22
CA LEU A 161 -6.78 -5.66 14.81
C LEU A 161 -8.01 -6.32 15.44
N ARG A 162 -8.08 -6.33 16.78
CA ARG A 162 -9.35 -6.65 17.45
C ARG A 162 -10.40 -5.63 17.02
N ASP A 163 -11.61 -6.12 16.74
CA ASP A 163 -12.79 -5.30 16.41
C ASP A 163 -12.74 -4.60 15.03
N PHE A 164 -11.79 -4.96 14.16
CA PHE A 164 -11.84 -4.55 12.76
C PHE A 164 -12.83 -5.46 12.00
N PRO A 165 -13.80 -4.90 11.25
CA PRO A 165 -14.73 -5.73 10.50
C PRO A 165 -13.92 -6.55 9.50
N SER A 166 -14.02 -7.88 9.59
CA SER A 166 -13.36 -8.79 8.66
C SER A 166 -13.75 -8.43 7.21
N GLU A 167 -12.88 -8.64 6.24
CA GLU A 167 -13.20 -8.44 4.81
C GLU A 167 -14.54 -9.11 4.44
N SER A 168 -14.81 -10.28 5.03
CA SER A 168 -16.07 -11.03 4.88
C SER A 168 -17.33 -10.26 5.33
N GLN A 169 -17.23 -9.34 6.30
CA GLN A 169 -18.35 -8.49 6.71
C GLN A 169 -18.54 -7.30 5.75
N ALA A 170 -17.47 -6.77 5.17
CA ALA A 170 -17.56 -5.73 4.14
C ALA A 170 -18.16 -6.26 2.83
N PHE A 171 -17.85 -7.50 2.43
CA PHE A 171 -18.42 -8.14 1.24
C PHE A 171 -19.90 -8.54 1.39
N ASN A 172 -20.37 -8.88 2.59
CA ASN A 172 -21.77 -9.31 2.80
C ASN A 172 -22.80 -8.16 2.81
N HIS A 173 -22.38 -6.89 2.92
CA HIS A 173 -23.30 -5.75 2.88
C HIS A 173 -23.70 -5.33 1.44
N PHE A 174 -23.05 -5.89 0.41
CA PHE A 174 -23.30 -5.59 -1.00
C PHE A 174 -23.84 -6.78 -1.81
N LYS A 175 -24.65 -7.66 -1.19
CA LYS A 175 -25.54 -8.51 -1.98
C LYS A 175 -26.71 -7.66 -2.47
N TRP A 176 -26.70 -7.41 -3.78
CA TRP A 176 -27.79 -6.84 -4.59
C TRP A 176 -29.18 -7.16 -4.04
N SER A 177 -29.93 -6.10 -3.71
CA SER A 177 -31.39 -6.05 -3.90
C SER A 177 -31.67 -5.47 -5.27
#